data_AF-A0A9P9S228-F1
#
_entry.id   AF-A0A9P9S228-F1
#
_cell.length_a   1.000
_cell.length_b   1.000
_cell.length_c   1.000
_cell.angle_alpha   90.00
_cell.angle_beta   90.00
_cell.angle_gamma   90.00
#
_symmetry.space_group_name_H-M   'P 1'
#
loop_
_entity.id
_entity.type
_entity.pdbx_description
1 polymer ?
#
loop_
_entity_poly.entity_id
_entity_poly.type
_entity_poly.pdbx_seq_one_letter_code
_entity_poly.pdbx_strand_id
1 'polypeptide(L)'
;MKCYSFILPLLLGEAFGVRTIIPKSCFDSQSAFDTDFNYLYPWGTDHNGAARMDKSKISIANKMLSLTASPSSGEKPASSGGKSIPVKYRSGTVHAKEKFNVSRTGGYDFIADFKATTTKGTWPAFWLTAVDGWPPEIDLAEWKGSGKISFNTFNTSSQVAAKDVSYPNPGNWHTCKTELRDLNGKDLGVKFYLDGKLVTTQTGRGFVGKPMWL
;
A
#
# COMPACT_ATOMS: atom_id res chain seq x y z
N MET A 1 52.07 0.14 -44.70
CA MET A 1 50.60 0.05 -44.55
C MET A 1 50.31 0.17 -43.06
N LYS A 2 49.72 1.28 -42.58
CA LYS A 2 49.49 1.51 -41.14
C LYS A 2 48.15 0.89 -40.74
N CYS A 3 48.18 -0.10 -39.86
CA CYS A 3 47.00 -0.74 -39.31
C CYS A 3 46.53 0.08 -38.09
N TYR A 4 45.33 0.64 -38.14
CA TYR A 4 44.71 1.31 -36.99
C TYR A 4 43.68 0.36 -36.39
N SER A 5 43.94 -0.10 -35.16
CA SER A 5 43.00 -0.87 -34.36
C SER A 5 42.10 0.10 -33.59
N PHE A 6 40.83 0.21 -33.99
CA PHE A 6 39.79 0.88 -33.20
C PHE A 6 39.21 -0.13 -32.21
N ILE A 7 39.50 0.06 -30.92
CA ILE A 7 38.82 -0.65 -29.84
C ILE A 7 37.58 0.18 -29.49
N LEU A 8 36.40 -0.34 -29.85
CA LEU A 8 35.12 0.21 -29.37
C LEU A 8 34.98 -0.16 -27.88
N PRO A 9 34.70 0.79 -26.97
CA PRO A 9 34.39 0.45 -25.60
C PRO A 9 33.04 -0.26 -25.54
N LEU A 10 33.05 -1.50 -25.05
CA LEU A 10 31.87 -2.26 -24.71
C LEU A 10 31.20 -1.56 -23.50
N LEU A 11 30.09 -0.86 -23.74
CA LEU A 11 29.22 -0.37 -22.66
C LEU A 11 28.56 -1.59 -21.99
N LEU A 12 29.12 -2.01 -20.86
CA LEU A 12 28.47 -2.93 -19.94
C LEU A 12 27.23 -2.22 -19.39
N GLY A 13 26.04 -2.69 -19.78
CA GLY A 13 24.79 -2.25 -19.15
C GLY A 13 24.79 -2.70 -17.69
N GLU A 14 24.61 -1.77 -16.76
CA GLU A 14 24.43 -2.12 -15.36
C GLU A 14 23.14 -2.92 -15.20
N ALA A 15 23.27 -4.16 -14.70
CA ALA A 15 22.12 -4.93 -14.26
C ALA A 15 21.59 -4.29 -12.97
N PHE A 16 20.43 -3.64 -13.03
CA PHE A 16 19.74 -3.16 -11.84
C PHE A 16 19.38 -4.36 -10.95
N GLY A 17 20.05 -4.48 -9.80
CA GLY A 17 19.72 -5.49 -8.80
C GLY A 17 18.36 -5.20 -8.17
N VAL A 18 17.44 -6.15 -8.25
CA VAL A 18 16.16 -6.07 -7.51
C VAL A 18 16.41 -6.50 -6.07
N ARG A 19 16.25 -5.58 -5.11
CA ARG A 19 16.28 -5.88 -3.68
C ARG A 19 14.86 -6.09 -3.16
N THR A 20 14.63 -7.21 -2.48
CA THR A 20 13.37 -7.42 -1.73
C THR A 20 13.49 -6.76 -0.35
N ILE A 21 12.53 -5.91 -0.01
CA ILE A 21 12.49 -5.19 1.27
C ILE A 21 11.67 -5.97 2.29
N ILE A 22 10.42 -6.28 1.96
CA ILE A 22 9.54 -7.14 2.77
C ILE A 22 9.35 -8.45 2.00
N PRO A 23 9.91 -9.58 2.45
CA PRO A 23 9.80 -10.85 1.73
C PRO A 23 8.44 -11.51 1.96
N LYS A 24 7.98 -12.38 1.04
CA LYS A 24 6.75 -13.17 1.23
C LYS A 24 6.81 -14.07 2.48
N SER A 25 8.01 -14.44 2.92
CA SER A 25 8.23 -15.21 4.15
C SER A 25 7.92 -14.42 5.43
N CYS A 26 7.61 -13.11 5.35
CA CYS A 26 7.19 -12.33 6.51
C CYS A 26 5.93 -12.90 7.18
N PHE A 27 5.13 -13.72 6.48
CA PHE A 27 3.96 -14.38 7.07
C PHE A 27 4.23 -15.83 7.53
N ASP A 28 5.43 -16.38 7.36
CA ASP A 28 5.72 -17.78 7.72
C ASP A 28 5.59 -18.05 9.24
N SER A 29 5.77 -17.03 10.08
CA SER A 29 5.59 -17.12 11.53
C SER A 29 5.33 -15.74 12.15
N GLN A 30 4.88 -15.73 13.41
CA GLN A 30 4.74 -14.50 14.18
C GLN A 30 6.06 -13.71 14.29
N SER A 31 7.19 -14.40 14.51
CA SER A 31 8.51 -13.75 14.62
C SER A 31 8.99 -13.16 13.29
N ALA A 32 8.69 -13.82 12.17
CA ALA A 32 8.98 -13.28 10.84
C ALA A 32 8.15 -12.02 10.60
N PHE A 33 6.87 -12.05 10.94
CA PHE A 33 5.98 -10.91 10.80
C PHE A 33 6.43 -9.71 11.65
N ASP A 34 6.76 -9.98 12.91
CA ASP A 34 7.23 -8.97 13.86
C ASP A 34 8.60 -8.40 13.48
N THR A 35 9.31 -8.97 12.49
CA THR A 35 10.55 -8.38 11.95
C THR A 35 10.22 -7.16 11.10
N ASP A 36 9.22 -7.26 10.23
CA ASP A 36 8.93 -6.27 9.18
C ASP A 36 7.79 -5.30 9.54
N PHE A 37 6.90 -5.67 10.46
CA PHE A 37 5.68 -4.92 10.74
C PHE A 37 5.54 -4.51 12.20
N ASN A 38 4.91 -3.35 12.39
CA ASN A 38 4.31 -2.90 13.64
C ASN A 38 2.79 -3.07 13.59
N TYR A 39 2.17 -3.12 14.76
CA TYR A 39 0.71 -3.19 14.89
C TYR A 39 0.09 -1.79 14.86
N LEU A 40 -1.19 -1.72 14.51
CA LEU A 40 -2.02 -0.51 14.45
C LEU A 40 -1.56 0.47 13.35
N TYR A 41 -2.19 1.64 13.27
CA TYR A 41 -1.70 2.72 12.41
C TYR A 41 -0.41 3.32 13.00
N PRO A 42 0.44 3.96 12.18
CA PRO A 42 1.59 4.70 12.68
C PRO A 42 1.24 5.80 13.71
N TRP A 43 -0.01 6.28 13.72
CA TRP A 43 -0.53 7.30 14.65
C TRP A 43 -1.50 6.75 15.71
N GLY A 44 -1.62 5.42 15.86
CA GLY A 44 -2.43 4.80 16.91
C GLY A 44 -3.60 3.97 16.38
N THR A 45 -4.74 4.03 17.07
CA THR A 45 -5.81 3.02 16.93
C THR A 45 -6.98 3.45 16.06
N ASP A 46 -7.15 4.75 15.85
CA ASP A 46 -8.34 5.31 15.21
C ASP A 46 -7.99 6.01 13.88
N HIS A 47 -8.97 6.04 12.98
CA HIS A 47 -8.92 6.79 11.72
C HIS A 47 -10.29 7.46 11.48
N ASN A 48 -10.73 7.55 10.22
CA ASN A 48 -11.96 8.23 9.81
C ASN A 48 -13.17 7.27 9.70
N GLY A 49 -13.00 6.03 10.14
CA GLY A 49 -14.03 4.98 10.12
C GLY A 49 -14.57 4.64 11.51
N ALA A 50 -15.66 3.87 11.54
CA ALA A 50 -16.32 3.43 12.77
C ALA A 50 -15.63 2.25 13.47
N ALA A 51 -14.43 1.87 13.04
CA ALA A 51 -13.66 0.76 13.61
C ALA A 51 -12.44 1.29 14.36
N ARG A 52 -12.21 0.75 15.56
CA ARG A 52 -10.97 0.94 16.32
C ARG A 52 -10.04 -0.23 16.10
N MET A 53 -8.78 0.04 15.79
CA MET A 53 -7.79 -1.00 15.53
C MET A 53 -7.30 -1.62 16.84
N ASP A 54 -7.11 -2.93 16.80
CA ASP A 54 -6.80 -3.74 17.97
C ASP A 54 -5.89 -4.91 17.59
N LYS A 55 -4.83 -5.13 18.38
CA LYS A 55 -3.88 -6.22 18.13
C LYS A 55 -4.55 -7.60 18.18
N SER A 56 -5.61 -7.77 18.99
CA SER A 56 -6.35 -9.04 19.08
C SER A 56 -7.11 -9.40 17.79
N LYS A 57 -7.23 -8.46 16.84
CA LYS A 57 -7.86 -8.67 15.53
C LYS A 57 -6.88 -9.02 14.42
N ILE A 58 -5.64 -9.29 14.79
CA ILE A 58 -4.51 -9.55 13.91
C ILE A 58 -3.98 -10.93 14.25
N SER A 59 -3.84 -11.80 13.25
CA SER A 59 -3.26 -13.12 13.45
C SER A 59 -2.42 -13.55 12.25
N ILE A 60 -1.32 -14.24 12.55
CA ILE A 60 -0.47 -14.92 11.58
C ILE A 60 -0.68 -16.42 11.75
N ALA A 61 -1.24 -17.06 10.72
CA ALA A 61 -1.44 -18.50 10.69
C ALA A 61 -1.42 -18.99 9.25
N ASN A 62 -0.95 -20.21 9.01
CA ASN A 62 -0.93 -20.82 7.67
C ASN A 62 -0.28 -19.92 6.61
N LYS A 63 0.82 -19.24 6.97
CA LYS A 63 1.56 -18.33 6.09
C LYS A 63 0.76 -17.11 5.60
N MET A 64 -0.24 -16.70 6.37
CA MET A 64 -1.17 -15.61 6.02
C MET A 64 -1.37 -14.66 7.20
N LEU A 65 -1.37 -13.36 6.89
CA LEU A 65 -1.91 -12.32 7.77
C LEU A 65 -3.43 -12.25 7.64
N SER A 66 -4.14 -12.39 8.75
CA SER A 66 -5.59 -12.18 8.83
C SER A 66 -5.92 -10.96 9.69
N LEU A 67 -6.68 -10.03 9.11
CA LEU A 67 -7.24 -8.86 9.77
C LEU A 67 -8.76 -9.06 9.87
N THR A 68 -9.28 -9.17 11.10
CA THR A 68 -10.70 -9.52 11.31
C THR A 68 -11.47 -8.36 11.91
N ALA A 69 -12.52 -7.91 11.23
CA ALA A 69 -13.47 -6.95 11.79
C ALA A 69 -14.61 -7.67 12.53
N SER A 70 -15.01 -7.14 13.69
CA SER A 70 -16.22 -7.60 14.39
C SER A 70 -16.93 -6.43 15.08
N PRO A 71 -18.26 -6.51 15.30
CA PRO A 71 -18.97 -5.53 16.12
C PRO A 71 -18.32 -5.37 17.51
N SER A 72 -18.42 -4.16 18.06
CA SER A 72 -18.04 -3.83 19.44
C SER A 72 -19.06 -2.87 20.04
N SER A 73 -19.20 -2.89 21.36
CA SER A 73 -20.13 -2.05 22.12
C SER A 73 -19.42 -1.37 23.29
N GLY A 74 -19.90 -0.19 23.70
CA GLY A 74 -19.33 0.54 24.84
C GLY A 74 -18.02 1.28 24.52
N GLU A 75 -17.67 1.40 23.25
CA GLU A 75 -16.47 2.11 22.82
C GLU A 75 -16.61 3.62 23.01
N LYS A 76 -15.54 4.25 23.50
CA LYS A 76 -15.43 5.71 23.44
C LYS A 76 -15.34 6.15 21.97
N PRO A 77 -16.04 7.24 21.58
CA PRO A 77 -15.91 7.80 20.24
C PRO A 77 -14.45 8.09 19.88
N ALA A 78 -14.13 7.94 18.60
CA ALA A 78 -12.87 8.37 18.02
C ALA A 78 -12.94 9.85 17.62
N SER A 79 -11.79 10.49 17.45
CA SER A 79 -11.68 11.85 16.89
C SER A 79 -10.81 11.81 15.65
N SER A 80 -11.33 12.29 14.52
CA SER A 80 -10.56 12.42 13.28
C SER A 80 -11.05 13.62 12.48
N GLY A 81 -10.11 14.46 12.02
CA GLY A 81 -10.44 15.68 11.28
C GLY A 81 -11.37 16.64 12.03
N GLY A 82 -11.26 16.70 13.37
CA GLY A 82 -12.12 17.53 14.23
C GLY A 82 -13.54 16.98 14.43
N LYS A 83 -13.83 15.76 13.95
CA LYS A 83 -15.16 15.13 14.07
C LYS A 83 -15.12 14.00 15.10
N SER A 84 -16.17 13.95 15.92
CA SER A 84 -16.45 12.80 16.80
C SER A 84 -17.08 11.67 15.97
N ILE A 85 -16.49 10.48 16.01
CA ILE A 85 -16.89 9.32 15.23
C ILE A 85 -17.32 8.21 16.19
N PRO A 86 -18.59 7.76 16.17
CA PRO A 86 -19.02 6.61 16.96
C PRO A 86 -18.28 5.34 16.53
N VAL A 87 -17.53 4.75 17.45
CA VAL A 87 -16.85 3.47 17.23
C VAL A 87 -17.85 2.35 17.51
N LYS A 88 -18.07 1.48 16.51
CA LYS A 88 -19.03 0.37 16.56
C LYS A 88 -18.40 -0.98 16.25
N TYR A 89 -17.11 -0.99 15.92
CA TYR A 89 -16.39 -2.18 15.49
C TYR A 89 -14.96 -2.17 16.03
N ARG A 90 -14.38 -3.36 16.17
CA ARG A 90 -12.95 -3.59 16.33
C ARG A 90 -12.42 -4.25 15.07
N SER A 91 -11.25 -3.84 14.60
CA SER A 91 -10.58 -4.43 13.43
C SER A 91 -9.07 -4.49 13.63
N GLY A 92 -8.33 -5.07 12.69
CA GLY A 92 -6.88 -5.08 12.68
C GLY A 92 -6.32 -4.15 11.61
N THR A 93 -5.20 -3.50 11.92
CA THR A 93 -4.31 -2.82 10.97
C THR A 93 -2.87 -3.07 11.41
N VAL A 94 -1.96 -3.12 10.44
CA VAL A 94 -0.51 -3.21 10.64
C VAL A 94 0.15 -2.20 9.72
N HIS A 95 1.37 -1.78 10.04
CA HIS A 95 2.17 -0.93 9.14
C HIS A 95 3.61 -1.44 9.08
N ALA A 96 4.27 -1.24 7.95
CA ALA A 96 5.67 -1.61 7.79
C ALA A 96 6.55 -0.78 8.73
N LYS A 97 7.60 -1.40 9.29
CA LYS A 97 8.65 -0.67 10.01
C LYS A 97 9.52 0.15 9.05
N GLU A 98 9.71 -0.36 7.83
CA GLU A 98 10.40 0.36 6.78
C GLU A 98 9.56 1.54 6.29
N LYS A 99 10.24 2.64 5.97
CA LYS A 99 9.64 3.80 5.31
C LYS A 99 10.06 3.80 3.85
N PHE A 100 9.11 4.01 2.94
CA PHE A 100 9.35 3.96 1.51
C PHE A 100 9.43 5.38 0.94
N ASN A 101 10.56 5.74 0.34
CA ASN A 101 10.74 6.96 -0.44
C ASN A 101 11.38 6.63 -1.80
N VAL A 102 10.72 6.99 -2.89
CA VAL A 102 11.30 6.80 -4.22
C VAL A 102 12.35 7.88 -4.46
N SER A 103 13.61 7.46 -4.61
CA SER A 103 14.71 8.33 -5.03
C SER A 103 14.64 8.61 -6.54
N ARG A 104 15.39 9.63 -6.99
CA ARG A 104 15.55 9.90 -8.41
C ARG A 104 16.08 8.67 -9.13
N THR A 105 15.56 8.38 -10.31
CA THR A 105 15.88 7.18 -11.11
C THR A 105 15.56 5.82 -10.45
N GLY A 106 14.95 5.82 -9.26
CA GLY A 106 14.59 4.63 -8.49
C GLY A 106 13.12 4.24 -8.60
N GLY A 107 12.72 3.27 -7.78
CA GLY A 107 11.33 2.83 -7.71
C GLY A 107 11.10 1.64 -6.78
N TYR A 108 9.82 1.35 -6.56
CA TYR A 108 9.36 0.17 -5.81
C TYR A 108 8.27 -0.55 -6.58
N ASP A 109 8.22 -1.87 -6.39
CA ASP A 109 7.09 -2.70 -6.75
C ASP A 109 6.45 -3.19 -5.44
N PHE A 110 5.24 -2.74 -5.15
CA PHE A 110 4.43 -3.26 -4.06
C PHE A 110 3.55 -4.36 -4.63
N ILE A 111 3.74 -5.59 -4.16
CA ILE A 111 3.03 -6.77 -4.67
C ILE A 111 2.52 -7.57 -3.49
N ALA A 112 1.21 -7.79 -3.43
CA ALA A 112 0.59 -8.62 -2.40
C ALA A 112 -0.66 -9.31 -2.94
N ASP A 113 -0.92 -10.49 -2.38
CA ASP A 113 -2.08 -11.31 -2.70
C ASP A 113 -3.15 -11.07 -1.63
N PHE A 114 -4.39 -10.80 -2.05
CA PHE A 114 -5.49 -10.44 -1.17
C PHE A 114 -6.73 -11.29 -1.45
N LYS A 115 -7.34 -11.72 -0.36
CA LYS A 115 -8.71 -12.22 -0.31
C LYS A 115 -9.49 -11.30 0.61
N ALA A 116 -10.17 -10.31 0.05
CA ALA A 116 -10.78 -9.22 0.81
C ALA A 116 -12.30 -9.20 0.63
N THR A 117 -13.04 -8.88 1.69
CA THR A 117 -14.49 -8.75 1.60
C THR A 117 -14.92 -7.45 0.94
N THR A 118 -16.04 -7.48 0.23
CA THR A 118 -16.77 -6.30 -0.25
C THR A 118 -18.16 -6.19 0.39
N THR A 119 -18.33 -6.76 1.59
CA THR A 119 -19.58 -6.63 2.35
C THR A 119 -19.85 -5.16 2.67
N LYS A 120 -21.10 -4.72 2.53
CA LYS A 120 -21.51 -3.35 2.84
C LYS A 120 -21.04 -2.91 4.23
N GLY A 121 -20.39 -1.75 4.29
CA GLY A 121 -19.84 -1.17 5.53
C GLY A 121 -18.40 -1.60 5.86
N THR A 122 -17.82 -2.55 5.12
CA THR A 122 -16.40 -2.88 5.23
C THR A 122 -15.57 -2.00 4.28
N TRP A 123 -14.32 -1.74 4.69
CA TRP A 123 -13.35 -1.00 3.89
C TRP A 123 -11.93 -1.53 4.14
N PRO A 124 -11.60 -2.76 3.69
CA PRO A 124 -10.21 -3.21 3.62
C PRO A 124 -9.38 -2.24 2.74
N ALA A 125 -8.11 -2.03 3.09
CA ALA A 125 -7.22 -1.15 2.36
C ALA A 125 -5.76 -1.63 2.41
N PHE A 126 -5.03 -1.37 1.34
CA PHE A 126 -3.58 -1.50 1.20
C PHE A 126 -3.08 -0.22 0.52
N TRP A 127 -2.24 0.55 1.19
CA TRP A 127 -2.04 1.95 0.83
C TRP A 127 -0.71 2.47 1.37
N LEU A 128 -0.27 3.58 0.79
CA LEU A 128 0.89 4.35 1.24
C LEU A 128 0.41 5.70 1.74
N THR A 129 0.93 6.16 2.86
CA THR A 129 0.59 7.49 3.40
C THR A 129 1.83 8.19 3.93
N ALA A 130 1.82 9.52 3.91
CA ALA A 130 2.94 10.36 4.32
C ALA A 130 3.43 10.02 5.73
N VAL A 131 4.76 9.99 5.92
CA VAL A 131 5.36 9.98 7.26
C VAL A 131 5.18 11.33 7.93
N ASP A 132 5.34 12.42 7.16
CA ASP A 132 5.28 13.79 7.65
C ASP A 132 4.28 14.61 6.83
N GLY A 133 3.29 15.18 7.51
CA GLY A 133 2.21 15.93 6.89
C GLY A 133 1.25 15.04 6.11
N TRP A 134 0.54 15.64 5.17
CA TRP A 134 -0.29 14.96 4.17
C TRP A 134 -0.63 15.99 3.10
N PRO A 135 -0.54 15.67 1.79
CA PRO A 135 -0.08 14.42 1.13
C PRO A 135 1.46 14.24 1.15
N PRO A 136 2.05 13.08 0.78
CA PRO A 136 1.56 12.05 -0.16
C PRO A 136 0.59 11.01 0.39
N GLU A 137 -0.28 10.50 -0.47
CA GLU A 137 -1.06 9.28 -0.24
C GLU A 137 -1.36 8.57 -1.57
N ILE A 138 -1.16 7.25 -1.58
CA ILE A 138 -1.44 6.36 -2.72
C ILE A 138 -2.17 5.13 -2.21
N ASP A 139 -3.43 4.98 -2.56
CA ASP A 139 -4.18 3.77 -2.27
C ASP A 139 -3.88 2.71 -3.31
N LEU A 140 -3.02 1.76 -2.93
CA LEU A 140 -2.59 0.65 -3.78
C LEU A 140 -3.75 -0.30 -4.09
N ALA A 141 -4.69 -0.44 -3.15
CA ALA A 141 -5.97 -1.10 -3.33
C ALA A 141 -6.93 -0.77 -2.16
N GLU A 142 -8.18 -0.42 -2.47
CA GLU A 142 -9.24 -0.31 -1.46
C GLU A 142 -10.48 -1.10 -1.86
N TRP A 143 -10.97 -1.96 -0.99
CA TRP A 143 -12.17 -2.74 -1.26
C TRP A 143 -13.39 -2.02 -0.70
N LYS A 144 -14.39 -1.85 -1.54
CA LYS A 144 -15.60 -1.10 -1.21
C LYS A 144 -16.77 -2.05 -1.03
N GLY A 145 -17.62 -1.74 -0.05
CA GLY A 145 -18.88 -2.45 0.21
C GLY A 145 -19.89 -2.50 -0.94
N SER A 146 -19.57 -1.87 -2.08
CA SER A 146 -20.32 -1.88 -3.34
C SER A 146 -19.88 -2.99 -4.31
N GLY A 147 -18.92 -3.84 -3.93
CA GLY A 147 -18.38 -4.88 -4.83
C GLY A 147 -17.23 -4.41 -5.72
N LYS A 148 -16.66 -3.23 -5.43
CA LYS A 148 -15.57 -2.62 -6.20
C LYS A 148 -14.25 -2.69 -5.46
N ILE A 149 -13.18 -2.57 -6.23
CA ILE A 149 -11.83 -2.23 -5.76
C ILE A 149 -11.42 -0.91 -6.40
N SER A 150 -10.86 0.00 -5.59
CA SER A 150 -10.45 1.35 -5.97
C SER A 150 -8.92 1.48 -5.93
N PHE A 151 -8.38 2.27 -6.84
CA PHE A 151 -6.96 2.62 -6.95
C PHE A 151 -6.81 4.13 -7.05
N ASN A 152 -6.16 4.75 -6.07
CA ASN A 152 -6.18 6.21 -5.94
C ASN A 152 -4.80 6.82 -5.69
N THR A 153 -4.63 8.07 -6.12
CA THR A 153 -3.48 8.92 -5.78
C THR A 153 -4.00 10.28 -5.38
N PHE A 154 -3.75 10.68 -4.13
CA PHE A 154 -4.21 11.94 -3.55
C PHE A 154 -3.11 13.00 -3.62
N ASN A 155 -3.22 13.92 -4.58
CA ASN A 155 -2.33 15.07 -4.65
C ASN A 155 -2.76 16.22 -3.72
N THR A 156 -4.04 16.25 -3.35
CA THR A 156 -4.65 17.03 -2.26
C THR A 156 -5.99 16.37 -1.89
N SER A 157 -6.75 16.95 -0.94
CA SER A 157 -8.14 16.52 -0.64
C SER A 157 -9.14 16.74 -1.78
N SER A 158 -8.81 17.57 -2.77
CA SER A 158 -9.67 17.86 -3.92
C SER A 158 -9.06 17.45 -5.26
N GLN A 159 -7.77 17.09 -5.29
CA GLN A 159 -7.06 16.64 -6.48
C GLN A 159 -6.71 15.17 -6.34
N VAL A 160 -7.66 14.32 -6.70
CA VAL A 160 -7.56 12.86 -6.57
C VAL A 160 -7.71 12.23 -7.95
N ALA A 161 -6.72 11.43 -8.35
CA ALA A 161 -6.91 10.49 -9.45
C ALA A 161 -7.47 9.20 -8.84
N ALA A 162 -8.67 8.78 -9.26
CA ALA A 162 -9.33 7.60 -8.71
C ALA A 162 -9.80 6.69 -9.84
N LYS A 163 -9.67 5.38 -9.66
CA LYS A 163 -10.20 4.38 -10.57
C LYS A 163 -10.85 3.25 -9.80
N ASP A 164 -12.15 3.12 -9.98
CA ASP A 164 -12.91 1.94 -9.56
C ASP A 164 -12.96 0.91 -10.68
N VAL A 165 -12.84 -0.36 -10.31
CA VAL A 165 -13.23 -1.52 -11.13
C VAL A 165 -14.00 -2.52 -10.28
N SER A 166 -14.77 -3.40 -10.91
CA SER A 166 -15.40 -4.52 -10.21
C SER A 166 -14.35 -5.41 -9.58
N TYR A 167 -14.51 -5.78 -8.31
CA TYR A 167 -13.63 -6.75 -7.65
C TYR A 167 -14.20 -8.16 -7.89
N PRO A 168 -13.54 -9.00 -8.68
CA PRO A 168 -14.04 -10.33 -8.98
C PRO A 168 -13.97 -11.23 -7.73
N ASN A 169 -14.98 -12.09 -7.55
CA ASN A 169 -14.99 -13.20 -6.60
C ASN A 169 -14.27 -12.96 -5.26
N PRO A 170 -14.84 -12.18 -4.32
CA PRO A 170 -14.20 -11.81 -3.05
C PRO A 170 -13.71 -12.97 -2.15
N GLY A 171 -14.16 -14.20 -2.43
CA GLY A 171 -13.70 -15.42 -1.76
C GLY A 171 -12.37 -15.99 -2.30
N ASN A 172 -11.87 -15.49 -3.43
CA ASN A 172 -10.64 -15.95 -4.08
C ASN A 172 -9.46 -15.00 -3.79
N TRP A 173 -8.26 -15.51 -4.00
CA TRP A 173 -7.04 -14.71 -3.96
C TRP A 173 -6.86 -13.92 -5.25
N HIS A 174 -6.52 -12.65 -5.12
CA HIS A 174 -6.23 -11.73 -6.22
C HIS A 174 -4.91 -11.01 -5.96
N THR A 175 -4.07 -10.88 -6.98
CA THR A 175 -2.79 -10.18 -6.85
C THR A 175 -2.98 -8.71 -7.18
N CYS A 176 -2.69 -7.83 -6.21
CA CYS A 176 -2.55 -6.40 -6.46
C CYS A 176 -1.07 -6.08 -6.60
N LYS A 177 -0.72 -5.35 -7.67
CA LYS A 177 0.63 -4.82 -7.86
C LYS A 177 0.55 -3.33 -8.14
N THR A 178 1.43 -2.56 -7.52
CA THR A 178 1.63 -1.14 -7.83
C THR A 178 3.10 -0.86 -8.08
N GLU A 179 3.41 -0.29 -9.24
CA GLU A 179 4.76 0.16 -9.60
C GLU A 179 4.87 1.66 -9.34
N LEU A 180 5.84 2.05 -8.53
CA LEU A 180 6.22 3.43 -8.31
C LEU A 180 7.55 3.70 -9.00
N ARG A 181 7.61 4.72 -9.86
CA ARG A 181 8.86 5.13 -10.54
C ARG A 181 9.00 6.64 -10.52
N ASP A 182 10.24 7.12 -10.43
CA ASP A 182 10.53 8.52 -10.73
C ASP A 182 10.11 8.84 -12.18
N LEU A 183 9.28 9.87 -12.37
CA LEU A 183 8.79 10.28 -13.67
C LEU A 183 9.64 11.38 -14.31
N ASN A 184 10.17 12.31 -13.51
CA ASN A 184 10.83 13.54 -13.99
C ASN A 184 11.76 14.21 -12.95
N GLY A 185 12.20 13.47 -11.93
CA GLY A 185 13.02 13.94 -10.82
C GLY A 185 12.24 14.66 -9.70
N LYS A 186 10.90 14.74 -9.82
CA LYS A 186 9.99 15.45 -8.90
C LYS A 186 8.68 14.68 -8.65
N ASP A 187 8.02 14.26 -9.73
CA ASP A 187 6.76 13.55 -9.70
C ASP A 187 6.97 12.04 -9.79
N LEU A 188 6.04 11.30 -9.23
CA LEU A 188 6.08 9.84 -9.20
C LEU A 188 5.02 9.29 -10.17
N GLY A 189 5.46 8.45 -11.11
CA GLY A 189 4.59 7.65 -11.95
C GLY A 189 4.08 6.44 -11.18
N VAL A 190 2.76 6.26 -11.13
CA VAL A 190 2.08 5.19 -10.39
C VAL A 190 1.32 4.30 -11.37
N LYS A 191 1.69 3.02 -11.49
CA LYS A 191 0.93 2.06 -12.31
C LYS A 191 0.31 0.99 -11.42
N PHE A 192 -1.00 0.82 -11.53
CA PHE A 192 -1.76 -0.14 -10.74
C PHE A 192 -2.18 -1.33 -11.59
N TYR A 193 -2.01 -2.53 -11.06
CA TYR A 193 -2.33 -3.79 -11.70
C TYR A 193 -3.19 -4.65 -10.78
N LEU A 194 -4.17 -5.34 -11.37
CA LEU A 194 -4.98 -6.36 -10.72
C LEU A 194 -4.89 -7.64 -11.54
N ASP A 195 -4.46 -8.73 -10.92
CA ASP A 195 -4.24 -10.04 -11.55
C ASP A 195 -3.38 -9.94 -12.82
N GLY A 196 -2.29 -9.17 -12.73
CA GLY A 196 -1.33 -8.95 -13.80
C GLY A 196 -1.79 -7.99 -14.92
N LYS A 197 -3.04 -7.51 -14.88
CA LYS A 197 -3.57 -6.56 -15.88
C LYS A 197 -3.43 -5.13 -15.39
N LEU A 198 -2.87 -4.25 -16.22
CA LEU A 198 -2.81 -2.81 -15.93
C LEU A 198 -4.23 -2.25 -15.85
N VAL A 199 -4.57 -1.65 -14.70
CA VAL A 199 -5.88 -1.04 -14.45
C VAL A 199 -5.85 0.44 -14.78
N THR A 200 -4.82 1.16 -14.31
CA THR A 200 -4.66 2.60 -14.54
C THR A 200 -3.23 3.06 -14.29
N THR A 201 -2.87 4.20 -14.88
CA THR A 201 -1.63 4.94 -14.58
C THR A 201 -2.01 6.30 -14.03
N GLN A 202 -1.40 6.71 -12.93
CA GLN A 202 -1.64 7.97 -12.24
C GLN A 202 -0.31 8.68 -11.91
N THR A 203 -0.40 9.89 -11.35
CA THR A 203 0.77 10.70 -11.01
C THR A 203 0.65 11.25 -9.59
N GLY A 204 1.63 10.92 -8.75
CA GLY A 204 1.87 11.56 -7.45
C GLY A 204 2.76 12.79 -7.65
N ARG A 205 2.17 13.98 -7.62
CA ARG A 205 2.83 15.26 -7.89
C ARG A 205 3.73 15.65 -6.71
N GLY A 206 5.02 15.77 -6.97
CA GLY A 206 6.02 16.10 -5.94
C GLY A 206 6.24 15.00 -4.91
N PHE A 207 6.00 13.73 -5.25
CA PHE A 207 6.15 12.61 -4.31
C PHE A 207 7.58 12.02 -4.28
N VAL A 208 8.43 12.32 -5.26
CA VAL A 208 9.83 11.87 -5.26
C VAL A 208 10.54 12.39 -3.99
N GLY A 209 11.25 11.50 -3.31
CA GLY A 209 11.96 11.79 -2.08
C GLY A 209 11.09 11.91 -0.81
N LYS A 210 9.76 11.90 -0.92
CA LYS A 210 8.88 11.97 0.25
C LYS A 210 8.73 10.58 0.89
N PRO A 211 9.02 10.43 2.19
CA PRO A 211 8.85 9.16 2.89
C PRO A 211 7.38 8.86 3.15
N MET A 212 6.99 7.60 2.93
CA MET A 212 5.64 7.08 3.17
C MET A 212 5.70 5.82 4.04
N TRP A 213 4.73 5.68 4.93
CA TRP A 213 4.37 4.42 5.56
C TRP A 213 3.62 3.53 4.57
N LEU A 214 3.78 2.22 4.72
CA LEU A 214 2.93 1.18 4.14
C LEU A 214 2.03 0.60 5.22
#